data_AF-A0A832TCE5-F1
#
_entry.id   AF-A0A832TCE5-F1
#
_cell.length_a   1.000
_cell.length_b   1.000
_cell.length_c   1.000
_cell.angle_alpha   90.00
_cell.angle_beta   90.00
_cell.angle_gamma   90.00
#
_symmetry.space_group_name_H-M   'P 1'
#
loop_
_entity.id
_entity.type
_entity.pdbx_description
1 polymer ?
#
loop_
_entity_poly.entity_id
_entity_poly.type
_entity_poly.pdbx_seq_one_letter_code
_entity_poly.pdbx_strand_id
1 'polypeptide(L)'
;MLTLALTFTTILHWPSILFSIIVLVFTVFYTLFLFMTARGMNNNAKLLREEVKGNLAIIFLEKSVDFLTESEFADLMREVSFITNLKSIDKDNLINDIYKRSSKIEEELKDLLIKATLINKLDNLIVNLQKWSKILEIASILLDVLILLFILFIFMFPSYTPFLGYITLGIMLGFFAAIIEALKVYSESEKYLKLYKESSKNRE
;
A
#
# COMPACT_ATOMS: atom_id res chain seq x y z
N MET A 1 -22.01 60.84 -10.08
CA MET A 1 -22.14 59.96 -8.90
C MET A 1 -22.51 58.52 -9.26
N LEU A 2 -23.48 58.27 -10.14
CA LEU A 2 -23.88 56.91 -10.53
C LEU A 2 -22.77 56.09 -11.21
N THR A 3 -22.00 56.70 -12.10
CA THR A 3 -20.86 56.07 -12.81
C THR A 3 -19.69 55.73 -11.90
N LEU A 4 -19.47 56.51 -10.84
CA LEU A 4 -18.39 56.32 -9.87
C LEU A 4 -18.76 55.24 -8.83
N ALA A 5 -20.05 55.10 -8.52
CA ALA A 5 -20.56 54.00 -7.70
C ALA A 5 -20.47 52.66 -8.43
N LEU A 6 -20.81 52.63 -9.72
CA LEU A 6 -20.72 51.43 -10.58
C LEU A 6 -19.28 50.94 -10.76
N THR A 7 -18.31 51.85 -10.94
CA THR A 7 -16.89 51.48 -11.04
C THR A 7 -16.30 51.04 -9.70
N PHE A 8 -16.76 51.58 -8.58
CA PHE A 8 -16.30 51.15 -7.25
C PHE A 8 -16.83 49.75 -6.89
N THR A 9 -18.07 49.42 -7.27
CA THR A 9 -18.62 48.07 -7.07
C THR A 9 -17.91 47.00 -7.90
N THR A 10 -17.49 47.29 -9.13
CA THR A 10 -16.78 46.32 -9.97
C THR A 10 -15.33 46.10 -9.53
N ILE A 11 -14.65 47.12 -9.02
CA ILE A 11 -13.29 47.00 -8.47
C ILE A 11 -13.27 46.22 -7.15
N LEU A 12 -14.31 46.35 -6.31
CA LEU A 12 -14.39 45.69 -5.01
C LEU A 12 -14.71 44.17 -5.11
N HIS A 13 -15.35 43.73 -6.20
CA HIS A 13 -15.65 42.30 -6.46
C HIS A 13 -14.52 41.54 -7.15
N TRP A 14 -13.51 42.22 -7.68
CA TRP A 14 -12.40 41.58 -8.38
C TRP A 14 -11.58 40.64 -7.48
N PRO A 15 -11.24 41.02 -6.22
CA PRO A 15 -10.52 40.14 -5.30
C PRO A 15 -11.30 38.88 -4.92
N SER A 16 -12.63 38.97 -4.77
CA SER A 16 -13.48 37.85 -4.35
C SER A 16 -13.65 36.80 -5.46
N ILE A 17 -13.71 37.24 -6.72
CA ILE A 17 -13.75 36.35 -7.89
C ILE A 17 -12.38 35.71 -8.12
N LEU A 18 -11.29 36.48 -8.02
CA LEU A 18 -9.92 35.97 -8.13
C LEU A 18 -9.63 34.87 -7.10
N PHE A 19 -9.99 35.09 -5.83
CA PHE A 19 -9.86 34.08 -4.78
C PHE A 19 -10.58 32.78 -5.15
N SER A 20 -11.83 32.88 -5.60
CA SER A 20 -12.64 31.71 -5.94
C SER A 20 -12.08 30.94 -7.14
N ILE A 21 -11.53 31.65 -8.14
CA ILE A 21 -10.84 31.01 -9.29
C ILE A 21 -9.57 30.29 -8.81
N ILE A 22 -8.79 30.90 -7.93
CA ILE A 22 -7.58 30.26 -7.37
C ILE A 22 -7.94 28.98 -6.61
N VAL A 23 -8.97 29.04 -5.75
CA VAL A 23 -9.46 27.87 -5.02
C VAL A 23 -9.91 26.79 -5.99
N LEU A 24 -10.69 27.14 -7.02
CA LEU A 24 -11.16 26.21 -8.04
C LEU A 24 -9.99 25.49 -8.74
N VAL A 25 -9.00 26.23 -9.21
CA VAL A 25 -7.80 25.67 -9.85
C VAL A 25 -7.06 24.74 -8.89
N PHE A 26 -6.88 25.16 -7.63
CA PHE A 26 -6.24 24.34 -6.62
C PHE A 26 -7.02 23.05 -6.31
N THR A 27 -8.35 23.11 -6.25
CA THR A 27 -9.21 21.94 -6.05
C THR A 27 -9.11 20.96 -7.22
N VAL A 28 -9.04 21.46 -8.47
CA VAL A 28 -8.81 20.60 -9.65
C VAL A 28 -7.47 19.87 -9.54
N PHE A 29 -6.38 20.60 -9.23
CA PHE A 29 -5.07 19.97 -9.04
C PHE A 29 -5.05 18.92 -7.94
N TYR A 30 -5.68 19.23 -6.80
CA TYR A 30 -5.76 18.32 -5.66
C TYR A 30 -6.56 17.07 -6.00
N THR A 31 -7.65 17.21 -6.74
CA THR A 31 -8.49 16.09 -7.18
C THR A 31 -7.74 15.18 -8.14
N LEU A 32 -7.02 15.76 -9.11
CA LEU A 32 -6.13 15.01 -10.01
C LEU A 32 -5.02 14.29 -9.24
N PHE A 33 -4.43 14.95 -8.24
CA PHE A 33 -3.41 14.35 -7.39
C PHE A 33 -3.96 13.11 -6.67
N LEU A 34 -5.11 13.22 -6.01
CA LEU A 34 -5.78 12.10 -5.34
C LEU A 34 -6.04 10.94 -6.30
N PHE A 35 -6.56 11.23 -7.49
CA PHE A 35 -6.85 10.23 -8.52
C PHE A 35 -5.58 9.50 -8.98
N MET A 36 -4.52 10.25 -9.27
CA MET A 36 -3.24 9.68 -9.69
C MET A 36 -2.63 8.80 -8.59
N THR A 37 -2.64 9.25 -7.33
CA THR A 37 -2.16 8.46 -6.19
C THR A 37 -3.00 7.19 -6.00
N ALA A 38 -4.33 7.29 -6.09
CA ALA A 38 -5.22 6.13 -6.00
C ALA A 38 -4.89 5.09 -7.07
N ARG A 39 -4.69 5.52 -8.31
CA ARG A 39 -4.34 4.64 -9.44
C ARG A 39 -2.96 4.02 -9.27
N GLY A 40 -1.97 4.80 -8.82
CA GLY A 40 -0.62 4.33 -8.50
C GLY A 40 -0.66 3.23 -7.43
N MET A 41 -1.40 3.44 -6.35
CA MET A 41 -1.58 2.45 -5.29
C MET A 41 -2.21 1.15 -5.79
N ASN A 42 -3.23 1.23 -6.65
CA ASN A 42 -3.88 0.04 -7.19
C ASN A 42 -2.93 -0.75 -8.10
N ASN A 43 -2.15 -0.05 -8.91
CA ASN A 43 -1.12 -0.67 -9.76
C ASN A 43 -0.04 -1.36 -8.91
N ASN A 44 0.48 -0.69 -7.88
CA ASN A 44 1.46 -1.28 -6.97
C ASN A 44 0.89 -2.49 -6.23
N ALA A 45 -0.37 -2.43 -5.78
CA ALA A 45 -1.04 -3.56 -5.14
C ALA A 45 -1.14 -4.77 -6.09
N LYS A 46 -1.43 -4.54 -7.37
CA LYS A 46 -1.48 -5.58 -8.40
C LYS A 46 -0.10 -6.20 -8.63
N LEU A 47 0.94 -5.37 -8.83
CA LEU A 47 2.32 -5.84 -9.02
C LEU A 47 2.84 -6.63 -7.81
N LEU A 48 2.61 -6.13 -6.59
CA LEU A 48 2.98 -6.83 -5.37
C LEU A 48 2.26 -8.17 -5.22
N ARG A 49 0.99 -8.26 -5.64
CA ARG A 49 0.21 -9.50 -5.57
C ARG A 49 0.65 -10.52 -6.63
N GLU A 50 0.81 -10.09 -7.87
CA GLU A 50 1.05 -10.98 -9.01
C GLU A 50 2.52 -11.40 -9.10
N GLU A 51 3.44 -10.44 -9.02
CA GLU A 51 4.87 -10.71 -9.23
C GLU A 51 5.56 -11.09 -7.92
N VAL A 52 5.44 -10.24 -6.89
CA VAL A 52 6.21 -10.43 -5.65
C VAL A 52 5.65 -11.56 -4.82
N LYS A 53 4.36 -11.51 -4.44
CA LYS A 53 3.73 -12.52 -3.58
C LYS A 53 3.70 -13.88 -4.28
N GLY A 54 3.38 -13.91 -5.57
CA GLY A 54 3.38 -15.13 -6.37
C GLY A 54 4.75 -15.83 -6.35
N ASN A 55 5.81 -15.10 -6.68
CA ASN A 55 7.17 -15.65 -6.66
C ASN A 55 7.61 -16.06 -5.25
N LEU A 56 7.31 -15.27 -4.22
CA LEU A 56 7.68 -15.57 -2.84
C LEU A 56 6.95 -16.82 -2.31
N ALA A 57 5.70 -17.04 -2.73
CA ALA A 57 4.93 -18.24 -2.41
C ALA A 57 5.51 -19.49 -3.09
N ILE A 58 5.93 -19.38 -4.36
CA ILE A 58 6.62 -20.47 -5.07
C ILE A 58 7.91 -20.84 -4.35
N ILE A 59 8.75 -19.85 -4.05
CA ILE A 59 10.02 -20.04 -3.33
C ILE A 59 9.78 -20.64 -1.93
N PHE A 60 8.70 -20.26 -1.25
CA PHE A 60 8.34 -20.83 0.04
C PHE A 60 7.92 -22.30 -0.10
N LEU A 61 7.12 -22.64 -1.11
CA LEU A 61 6.70 -24.01 -1.37
C LEU A 61 7.87 -24.90 -1.76
N GLU A 62 8.75 -24.43 -2.65
CA GLU A 62 9.98 -25.12 -3.06
C GLU A 62 10.83 -25.45 -1.83
N LYS A 63 11.17 -24.43 -1.02
CA LYS A 63 11.93 -24.65 0.22
C LYS A 63 11.21 -25.54 1.23
N SER A 64 9.87 -25.52 1.27
CA SER A 64 9.11 -26.38 2.17
C SER A 64 9.16 -27.84 1.70
N VAL A 65 9.16 -28.08 0.39
CA VAL A 65 9.36 -29.42 -0.18
C VAL A 65 10.78 -29.88 0.12
N ASP A 66 11.80 -29.06 -0.18
CA ASP A 66 13.21 -29.39 0.12
C ASP A 66 13.40 -29.71 1.61
N PHE A 67 12.76 -28.94 2.50
CA PHE A 67 12.76 -29.20 3.93
C PHE A 67 12.13 -30.55 4.31
N LEU A 68 11.15 -31.04 3.56
CA LEU A 68 10.49 -32.32 3.82
C LEU A 68 11.14 -33.50 3.09
N THR A 69 11.97 -33.27 2.07
CA THR A 69 12.53 -34.33 1.22
C THR A 69 14.05 -34.46 1.26
N GLU A 70 14.79 -33.37 1.36
CA GLU A 70 16.26 -33.34 1.15
C GLU A 70 17.04 -32.71 2.31
N SER A 71 16.37 -32.39 3.42
CA SER A 71 16.96 -31.72 4.58
C SER A 71 17.40 -32.68 5.68
N GLU A 72 18.09 -32.14 6.70
CA GLU A 72 18.42 -32.95 7.88
C GLU A 72 17.19 -33.41 8.66
N PHE A 73 16.09 -32.65 8.57
CA PHE A 73 14.82 -33.07 9.12
C PHE A 73 14.27 -34.28 8.37
N ALA A 74 14.32 -34.25 7.03
CA ALA A 74 13.87 -35.36 6.20
C ALA A 74 14.70 -36.63 6.44
N ASP A 75 16.01 -36.48 6.52
CA ASP A 75 16.93 -37.59 6.79
C ASP A 75 16.75 -38.14 8.20
N LEU A 76 16.57 -37.28 9.20
CA LEU A 76 16.26 -37.71 10.55
C LEU A 76 14.92 -38.47 10.60
N MET A 77 13.89 -38.00 9.90
CA MET A 77 12.59 -38.68 9.85
C MET A 77 12.67 -40.04 9.16
N ARG A 78 13.46 -40.18 8.07
CA ARG A 78 13.74 -41.48 7.44
C ARG A 78 14.43 -42.41 8.41
N GLU A 79 15.48 -41.94 9.08
CA GLU A 79 16.25 -42.71 10.05
C GLU A 79 15.37 -43.18 11.22
N VAL A 80 14.57 -42.28 11.80
CA VAL A 80 13.60 -42.62 12.86
C VAL A 80 12.59 -43.63 12.37
N SER A 81 12.05 -43.51 11.15
CA SER A 81 11.08 -44.46 10.59
C SER A 81 11.66 -45.87 10.43
N PHE A 82 12.92 -45.97 10.00
CA PHE A 82 13.64 -47.24 9.88
C PHE A 82 13.88 -47.86 11.26
N ILE A 83 14.30 -47.04 12.21
CA ILE A 83 14.59 -47.44 13.58
C ILE A 83 13.33 -47.91 14.31
N THR A 84 12.18 -47.24 14.15
CA THR A 84 10.90 -47.69 14.74
C THR A 84 10.44 -49.06 14.27
N ASN A 85 10.95 -49.55 13.13
CA ASN A 85 10.65 -50.89 12.63
C ASN A 85 11.58 -51.99 13.20
N LEU A 86 12.56 -51.65 14.05
CA LEU A 86 13.49 -52.61 14.67
C LEU A 86 13.07 -53.02 16.08
N LYS A 87 13.30 -54.29 16.44
CA LYS A 87 12.90 -54.90 17.73
C LYS A 87 13.73 -54.47 18.95
N SER A 88 14.92 -53.92 18.74
CA SER A 88 15.83 -53.47 19.81
C SER A 88 16.64 -52.27 19.34
N ILE A 89 16.61 -51.18 20.09
CA ILE A 89 17.21 -49.89 19.69
C ILE A 89 18.01 -49.34 20.88
N ASP A 90 19.22 -48.84 20.59
CA ASP A 90 20.03 -48.05 21.51
C ASP A 90 19.50 -46.60 21.54
N LYS A 91 18.70 -46.29 22.56
CA LYS A 91 18.00 -44.99 22.68
C LYS A 91 18.94 -43.83 22.96
N ASP A 92 20.07 -44.05 23.62
CA ASP A 92 20.94 -42.97 24.08
C ASP A 92 21.76 -42.37 22.92
N ASN A 93 22.22 -43.22 22.00
CA ASN A 93 22.87 -42.77 20.77
C ASN A 93 21.92 -42.01 19.85
N LEU A 94 20.66 -42.45 19.74
CA LEU A 94 19.64 -41.77 18.94
C LEU A 94 19.34 -40.35 19.45
N ILE A 95 19.21 -40.19 20.78
CA ILE A 95 18.93 -38.89 21.41
C ILE A 95 20.10 -37.92 21.18
N ASN A 96 21.33 -38.38 21.32
CA ASN A 96 22.52 -37.54 21.08
C ASN A 96 22.64 -37.09 19.62
N ASP A 97 22.30 -37.96 18.66
CA ASP A 97 22.35 -37.61 17.24
C ASP A 97 21.23 -36.63 16.84
N ILE A 98 20.02 -36.80 17.39
CA ILE A 98 18.94 -35.81 17.27
C ILE A 98 19.39 -34.45 17.81
N TYR A 99 20.00 -34.41 19.00
CA TYR A 99 20.48 -33.17 19.60
C TYR A 99 21.53 -32.47 18.73
N LYS A 100 22.46 -33.21 18.11
CA LYS A 100 23.47 -32.64 17.21
C LYS A 100 22.86 -32.05 15.93
N ARG A 101 21.85 -32.70 15.36
CA ARG A 101 21.19 -32.25 14.12
C ARG A 101 20.14 -31.16 14.36
N SER A 102 19.67 -31.01 15.60
CA SER A 102 18.61 -30.06 15.97
C SER A 102 18.90 -28.61 15.61
N SER A 103 20.16 -28.15 15.73
CA SER A 103 20.54 -26.77 15.41
C SER A 103 20.40 -26.46 13.92
N LYS A 104 20.76 -27.41 13.05
CA LYS A 104 20.64 -27.26 11.60
C LYS A 104 19.18 -27.29 11.15
N ILE A 105 18.36 -28.16 11.75
CA ILE A 105 16.91 -28.18 11.54
C ILE A 105 16.26 -26.86 12.00
N GLU A 106 16.68 -26.31 13.14
CA GLU A 106 16.19 -25.02 13.63
C GLU A 106 16.50 -23.88 12.67
N GLU A 107 17.70 -23.86 12.08
CA GLU A 107 18.11 -22.85 11.10
C GLU A 107 17.25 -22.92 9.81
N GLU A 108 17.03 -24.13 9.28
CA GLU A 108 16.18 -24.34 8.10
C GLU A 108 14.71 -23.95 8.36
N LEU A 109 14.18 -24.32 9.54
CA LEU A 109 12.83 -23.94 9.95
C LEU A 109 12.70 -22.41 10.11
N LYS A 110 13.73 -21.76 10.65
CA LYS A 110 13.75 -20.31 10.82
C LYS A 110 13.71 -19.58 9.47
N ASP A 111 14.42 -20.07 8.46
CA ASP A 111 14.35 -19.48 7.10
C ASP A 111 12.93 -19.58 6.52
N LEU A 112 12.26 -20.74 6.66
CA LEU A 112 10.86 -20.92 6.26
C LEU A 112 9.91 -19.96 7.00
N LEU A 113 10.07 -19.81 8.31
CA LEU A 113 9.26 -18.90 9.12
C LEU A 113 9.44 -17.43 8.72
N ILE A 114 10.67 -17.02 8.39
CA ILE A 114 10.95 -15.67 7.90
C ILE A 114 10.20 -15.44 6.57
N LYS A 115 10.24 -16.39 5.65
CA LYS A 115 9.53 -16.29 4.36
C LYS A 115 8.02 -16.24 4.54
N ALA A 116 7.45 -17.10 5.37
CA ALA A 116 6.02 -17.06 5.70
C ALA A 116 5.61 -15.71 6.30
N THR A 117 6.43 -15.16 7.20
CA THR A 117 6.19 -13.84 7.80
C THR A 117 6.24 -12.72 6.74
N LEU A 118 7.16 -12.80 5.78
CA LEU A 118 7.23 -11.85 4.66
C LEU A 118 5.98 -11.91 3.79
N ILE A 119 5.47 -13.10 3.47
CA ILE A 119 4.22 -13.27 2.70
C ILE A 119 3.05 -12.59 3.43
N ASN A 120 2.93 -12.81 4.75
CA ASN A 120 1.86 -12.21 5.55
C ASN A 120 1.97 -10.68 5.62
N LYS A 121 3.18 -10.14 5.80
CA LYS A 121 3.40 -8.68 5.77
C LYS A 121 3.03 -8.08 4.42
N LEU A 122 3.38 -8.76 3.34
CA LEU A 122 3.06 -8.34 1.99
C LEU A 122 1.54 -8.33 1.74
N ASP A 123 0.83 -9.32 2.27
CA ASP A 123 -0.63 -9.39 2.14
C ASP A 123 -1.32 -8.21 2.84
N ASN A 124 -0.88 -7.90 4.06
CA ASN A 124 -1.35 -6.71 4.78
C ASN A 124 -1.07 -5.41 3.99
N LEU A 125 0.12 -5.28 3.40
CA LEU A 125 0.47 -4.12 2.59
C LEU A 125 -0.42 -3.99 1.35
N ILE A 126 -0.68 -5.10 0.64
CA ILE A 126 -1.56 -5.14 -0.53
C ILE A 126 -2.98 -4.72 -0.13
N VAL A 127 -3.51 -5.26 0.96
CA VAL A 127 -4.84 -4.89 1.48
C VAL A 127 -4.91 -3.41 1.84
N ASN A 128 -3.89 -2.89 2.50
CA ASN A 128 -3.82 -1.47 2.87
C ASN A 128 -3.76 -0.56 1.64
N LEU A 129 -2.98 -0.90 0.61
CA LEU A 129 -2.94 -0.16 -0.66
C LEU A 129 -4.31 -0.14 -1.34
N GLN A 130 -4.99 -1.28 -1.42
CA GLN A 130 -6.32 -1.36 -2.02
C GLN A 130 -7.36 -0.54 -1.25
N LYS A 131 -7.29 -0.57 0.08
CA LYS A 131 -8.16 0.23 0.95
C LYS A 131 -7.95 1.73 0.72
N TRP A 132 -6.70 2.19 0.80
CA TRP A 132 -6.38 3.61 0.62
C TRP A 132 -6.63 4.08 -0.80
N SER A 133 -6.33 3.26 -1.81
CA SER A 133 -6.66 3.53 -3.21
C SER A 133 -8.15 3.84 -3.38
N LYS A 134 -9.03 2.99 -2.87
CA LYS A 134 -10.49 3.21 -2.91
C LYS A 134 -10.92 4.47 -2.17
N ILE A 135 -10.33 4.74 -1.00
CA ILE A 135 -10.65 5.95 -0.22
C ILE A 135 -10.30 7.21 -1.03
N LEU A 136 -9.10 7.27 -1.61
CA LEU A 136 -8.65 8.42 -2.40
C LEU A 136 -9.44 8.56 -3.71
N GLU A 137 -9.83 7.44 -4.34
CA GLU A 137 -10.69 7.44 -5.54
C GLU A 137 -12.08 8.03 -5.22
N ILE A 138 -12.71 7.58 -4.13
CA ILE A 138 -14.00 8.12 -3.68
C ILE A 138 -13.86 9.61 -3.33
N ALA A 139 -12.79 10.00 -2.62
CA ALA A 139 -12.54 11.40 -2.27
C ALA A 139 -12.33 12.26 -3.53
N SER A 140 -11.65 11.74 -4.54
CA SER A 140 -11.47 12.41 -5.83
C SER A 140 -12.81 12.61 -6.55
N ILE A 141 -13.65 11.58 -6.66
CA ILE A 141 -14.98 11.70 -7.28
C ILE A 141 -15.85 12.72 -6.53
N LEU A 142 -15.82 12.70 -5.20
CA LEU A 142 -16.58 13.64 -4.38
C LEU A 142 -16.14 15.10 -4.61
N LEU A 143 -14.83 15.32 -4.75
CA LEU A 143 -14.28 16.63 -5.08
C LEU A 143 -14.59 17.07 -6.51
N ASP A 144 -14.63 16.16 -7.49
CA ASP A 144 -15.09 16.46 -8.85
C ASP A 144 -16.54 16.95 -8.87
N VAL A 145 -17.42 16.31 -8.10
CA VAL A 145 -18.81 16.78 -7.92
C VAL A 145 -18.83 18.15 -7.25
N LEU A 146 -17.98 18.37 -6.24
CA LEU A 146 -17.86 19.67 -5.57
C LEU A 146 -17.37 20.76 -6.54
N ILE A 147 -16.42 20.46 -7.43
CA ILE A 147 -15.93 21.37 -8.48
C ILE A 147 -17.07 21.81 -9.39
N LEU A 148 -17.92 20.88 -9.85
CA LEU A 148 -19.08 21.20 -10.69
C LEU A 148 -20.07 22.12 -9.97
N LEU A 149 -20.35 21.84 -8.69
CA LEU A 149 -21.19 22.70 -7.86
C LEU A 149 -20.56 24.09 -7.68
N PHE A 150 -19.25 24.14 -7.47
CA PHE A 150 -18.48 25.36 -7.29
C PHE A 150 -18.57 26.27 -8.52
N ILE A 151 -18.39 25.69 -9.71
CA ILE A 151 -18.53 26.40 -10.99
C ILE A 151 -19.93 26.98 -11.12
N LEU A 152 -20.98 26.18 -10.86
CA LEU A 152 -22.37 26.66 -10.94
C LEU A 152 -22.63 27.82 -9.98
N PHE A 153 -22.11 27.75 -8.76
CA PHE A 153 -22.23 28.81 -7.76
C PHE A 153 -21.51 30.10 -8.16
N ILE A 154 -20.37 30.02 -8.87
CA ILE A 154 -19.68 31.21 -9.39
C ILE A 154 -20.59 32.01 -10.33
N PHE A 155 -21.33 31.32 -11.20
CA PHE A 155 -22.20 31.99 -12.17
C PHE A 155 -23.54 32.46 -11.57
N MET A 156 -24.17 31.65 -10.71
CA MET A 156 -25.50 31.97 -10.17
C MET A 156 -25.47 32.86 -8.92
N PHE A 157 -24.43 32.74 -8.08
CA PHE A 157 -24.37 33.37 -6.76
C PHE A 157 -22.98 33.96 -6.45
N PRO A 158 -22.48 34.91 -7.25
CA PRO A 158 -21.10 35.41 -7.17
C PRO A 158 -20.73 35.98 -5.79
N SER A 159 -21.68 36.56 -5.07
CA SER A 159 -21.48 37.10 -3.72
C SER A 159 -21.16 36.04 -2.65
N TYR A 160 -21.56 34.78 -2.86
CA TYR A 160 -21.36 33.67 -1.91
C TYR A 160 -20.17 32.77 -2.27
N THR A 161 -19.52 33.04 -3.40
CA THR A 161 -18.36 32.25 -3.87
C THR A 161 -17.20 32.17 -2.88
N PRO A 162 -16.84 33.23 -2.12
CA PRO A 162 -15.74 33.14 -1.16
C PRO A 162 -16.08 32.21 0.00
N PHE A 163 -17.34 32.22 0.47
CA PHE A 163 -17.81 31.34 1.54
C PHE A 163 -17.70 29.88 1.13
N LEU A 164 -18.17 29.55 -0.08
CA LEU A 164 -18.00 28.22 -0.65
C LEU A 164 -16.51 27.86 -0.77
N GLY A 165 -15.66 28.81 -1.16
CA GLY A 165 -14.20 28.64 -1.26
C GLY A 165 -13.55 28.23 0.07
N TYR A 166 -13.94 28.88 1.16
CA TYR A 166 -13.46 28.51 2.49
C TYR A 166 -13.93 27.11 2.93
N ILE A 167 -15.17 26.74 2.61
CA ILE A 167 -15.68 25.38 2.87
C ILE A 167 -14.84 24.35 2.12
N THR A 168 -14.60 24.59 0.82
CA THR A 168 -13.79 23.69 -0.02
C THR A 168 -12.37 23.53 0.55
N LEU A 169 -11.71 24.63 0.92
CA LEU A 169 -10.40 24.58 1.57
C LEU A 169 -10.43 23.81 2.89
N GLY A 170 -11.47 24.00 3.71
CA GLY A 170 -11.67 23.26 4.96
C GLY A 170 -11.79 21.75 4.74
N ILE A 171 -12.54 21.33 3.71
CA ILE A 171 -12.66 19.92 3.32
C ILE A 171 -11.30 19.36 2.89
N MET A 172 -10.56 20.08 2.04
CA MET A 172 -9.24 19.67 1.57
C MET A 172 -8.22 19.55 2.73
N LEU A 173 -8.29 20.44 3.72
CA LEU A 173 -7.48 20.35 4.93
C LEU A 173 -7.88 19.14 5.79
N GLY A 174 -9.18 18.83 5.88
CA GLY A 174 -9.68 17.65 6.59
C GLY A 174 -9.14 16.33 6.00
N PHE A 175 -9.01 16.26 4.67
CA PHE A 175 -8.42 15.09 4.00
C PHE A 175 -6.90 15.01 4.08
N PHE A 176 -6.21 16.04 4.58
CA PHE A 176 -4.76 16.09 4.59
C PHE A 176 -4.13 14.94 5.40
N ALA A 177 -4.69 14.61 6.57
CA ALA A 177 -4.19 13.50 7.39
C ALA A 177 -4.33 12.15 6.67
N ALA A 178 -5.48 11.93 6.00
CA ALA A 178 -5.73 10.73 5.22
C ALA A 178 -4.76 10.58 4.04
N ILE A 179 -4.41 11.70 3.38
CA ILE A 179 -3.40 11.71 2.31
C ILE A 179 -2.02 11.33 2.84
N ILE A 180 -1.60 11.88 3.99
CA ILE A 180 -0.29 11.54 4.57
C ILE A 180 -0.20 10.04 4.86
N GLU A 181 -1.24 9.48 5.48
CA GLU A 181 -1.26 8.06 5.82
C GLU A 181 -1.27 7.17 4.56
N ALA A 182 -2.04 7.56 3.54
CA ALA A 182 -2.03 6.91 2.25
C ALA A 182 -0.62 6.97 1.61
N LEU A 183 0.01 8.14 1.55
CA LEU A 183 1.35 8.30 0.96
C LEU A 183 2.42 7.50 1.70
N LYS A 184 2.30 7.32 3.02
CA LYS A 184 3.19 6.44 3.79
C LYS A 184 3.08 4.99 3.32
N VAL A 185 1.86 4.48 3.17
CA VAL A 185 1.61 3.12 2.67
C VAL A 185 2.10 2.97 1.22
N TYR A 186 1.89 4.00 0.39
CA TYR A 186 2.37 4.02 -0.98
C TYR A 186 3.90 3.96 -1.06
N SER A 187 4.60 4.78 -0.27
CA SER A 187 6.07 4.78 -0.20
C SER A 187 6.64 3.45 0.28
N GLU A 188 6.00 2.82 1.27
CA GLU A 188 6.41 1.49 1.72
C GLU A 188 6.30 0.45 0.59
N SER A 189 5.23 0.51 -0.21
CA SER A 189 5.06 -0.37 -1.37
C SER A 189 6.15 -0.23 -2.43
N GLU A 190 6.58 0.99 -2.72
CA GLU A 190 7.65 1.23 -3.69
C GLU A 190 8.99 0.67 -3.21
N LYS A 191 9.27 0.75 -1.89
CA LYS A 191 10.47 0.16 -1.30
C LYS A 191 10.51 -1.36 -1.51
N TYR A 192 9.39 -2.06 -1.28
CA TYR A 192 9.31 -3.51 -1.51
C TYR A 192 9.47 -3.86 -2.99
N LEU A 193 8.82 -3.11 -3.89
CA LEU A 193 8.95 -3.33 -5.34
C LEU A 193 10.40 -3.12 -5.82
N LYS A 194 11.09 -2.10 -5.29
CA LYS A 194 12.49 -1.82 -5.64
C LYS A 194 13.42 -2.95 -5.20
N LEU A 195 13.29 -3.39 -3.94
CA LEU A 195 14.08 -4.50 -3.40
C LEU A 195 13.84 -5.79 -4.19
N TYR A 196 12.59 -6.05 -4.58
CA TYR A 196 12.26 -7.20 -5.40
C TYR A 196 12.94 -7.14 -6.78
N LYS A 197 12.83 -6.01 -7.49
CA LYS A 197 13.45 -5.82 -8.81
C LYS A 197 14.98 -5.93 -8.77
N GLU A 198 15.62 -5.42 -7.73
CA GLU A 198 17.06 -5.57 -7.53
C GLU A 198 17.43 -7.05 -7.28
N SER A 199 16.61 -7.76 -6.49
CA SER A 199 16.84 -9.19 -6.21
C SER A 199 16.60 -10.10 -7.42
N SER A 200 15.65 -9.75 -8.30
CA SER A 200 15.34 -10.55 -9.50
C SER A 200 16.42 -10.36 -10.57
N LYS A 201 16.92 -9.14 -10.75
CA LYS A 201 17.98 -8.84 -11.73
C LYS A 201 19.30 -9.54 -11.43
N ASN A 202 19.58 -9.84 -10.15
CA ASN A 202 20.77 -10.59 -9.76
C ASN A 202 20.64 -12.12 -9.93
N ARG A 203 19.46 -12.62 -10.36
CA ARG A 203 19.21 -14.04 -10.62
C ARG A 203 19.17 -14.40 -12.11
N GLU A 204 19.23 -13.41 -13.00
CA GLU A 204 19.40 -13.56 -14.46
C GLU A 204 20.87 -13.43 -14.84
#